data_AF-A0A9D8NTN0-F1
#
_entry.id   AF-A0A9D8NTN0-F1
#
_cell.length_a   1.000
_cell.length_b   1.000
_cell.length_c   1.000
_cell.angle_alpha   90.00
_cell.angle_beta   90.00
_cell.angle_gamma   90.00
#
_symmetry.space_group_name_H-M   'P 1'
#
loop_
_entity.id
_entity.type
_entity.pdbx_description
1 polymer ?
#
loop_
_entity_poly.entity_id
_entity_poly.type
_entity_poly.pdbx_seq_one_letter_code
_entity_poly.pdbx_strand_id
1 'polypeptide(L)'
;ANLQAKFTNREDSIRQLKQRRAVLIATLRRQTYGYLLAKRTAAQARLAAAERPKGVLIRYRELLRDAARDEATLTRLETERQALALEQARKQEPWELISKPTLLDRPVAPKKGRIMALGLLAGLVAGCGAALVADRRSGRVFSEDELQQLLPGPLLAQLDPQAPSGELSLLARGALAGSHRVALVPVGLAPKAPAVQRLLSQLQHQLPHTELHCSADLVGAAGCDHQLLITSLGSATRSQLASLRQQLNLQGRPITGWLLLAHQPPADAAA
;
A
#
# COMPACT_ATOMS: atom_id res chain seq x y z
N ALA A 1 1.76 -128.57 -61.98
CA ALA A 1 1.56 -130.03 -62.13
C ALA A 1 0.05 -130.32 -62.10
N ASN A 2 -0.49 -130.93 -63.14
CA ASN A 2 -1.93 -130.97 -63.41
C ASN A 2 -2.61 -132.14 -62.67
N LEU A 3 -3.10 -131.89 -61.44
CA LEU A 3 -3.68 -132.92 -60.55
C LEU A 3 -5.04 -133.47 -61.03
N GLN A 4 -5.66 -132.91 -62.07
CA GLN A 4 -6.94 -133.40 -62.60
C GLN A 4 -6.81 -134.68 -63.45
N ALA A 5 -5.59 -135.08 -63.86
CA ALA A 5 -5.38 -136.28 -64.68
C ALA A 5 -5.24 -137.58 -63.87
N LYS A 6 -4.95 -137.51 -62.56
CA LYS A 6 -4.75 -138.69 -61.69
C LYS A 6 -5.94 -139.06 -60.81
N PHE A 7 -6.93 -138.18 -60.67
CA PHE A 7 -8.07 -138.42 -59.79
C PHE A 7 -9.39 -138.30 -60.55
N THR A 8 -10.14 -139.39 -60.63
CA THR A 8 -11.48 -139.44 -61.22
C THR A 8 -12.42 -138.56 -60.40
N ASN A 9 -13.27 -137.77 -61.05
CA ASN A 9 -14.23 -136.84 -60.43
C ASN A 9 -15.25 -137.47 -59.43
N ARG A 10 -15.17 -138.79 -59.15
CA ARG A 10 -16.08 -139.55 -58.28
C ARG A 10 -15.52 -139.83 -56.88
N GLU A 11 -14.26 -139.52 -56.57
CA GLU A 11 -13.71 -139.67 -55.21
C GLU A 11 -14.32 -138.67 -54.21
N ASP A 12 -14.68 -139.16 -53.03
CA ASP A 12 -15.32 -138.38 -51.97
C ASP A 12 -14.46 -137.23 -51.45
N SER A 13 -13.12 -137.37 -51.50
CA SER A 13 -12.14 -136.35 -51.10
C SER A 13 -12.23 -135.07 -51.96
N ILE A 14 -12.42 -135.21 -53.27
CA ILE A 14 -12.56 -134.09 -54.21
C ILE A 14 -13.91 -133.39 -54.01
N ARG A 15 -14.97 -134.15 -53.71
CA ARG A 15 -16.30 -133.61 -53.40
C ARG A 15 -16.25 -132.73 -52.15
N GLN A 16 -15.60 -133.20 -51.09
CA GLN A 16 -15.40 -132.43 -49.86
C GLN A 16 -14.58 -131.15 -50.08
N LEU A 17 -13.50 -131.21 -50.86
CA LEU A 17 -12.69 -130.02 -51.19
C LEU A 17 -13.47 -128.99 -52.01
N LYS A 18 -14.28 -129.41 -52.98
CA LYS A 18 -15.16 -128.52 -53.75
C LYS A 18 -16.22 -127.86 -52.87
N GLN A 19 -16.83 -128.63 -51.95
CA GLN A 19 -17.78 -128.10 -50.96
C GLN A 19 -17.11 -127.10 -50.01
N ARG A 20 -15.94 -127.43 -49.45
CA ARG A 20 -15.16 -126.51 -48.59
C ARG A 20 -14.77 -125.23 -49.33
N ARG A 21 -14.33 -125.33 -50.59
CA ARG A 21 -14.02 -124.16 -51.42
C ARG A 21 -15.26 -123.29 -51.63
N ALA A 22 -16.42 -123.87 -51.94
CA ALA A 22 -17.66 -123.11 -52.11
C ALA A 22 -18.07 -122.37 -50.83
N VAL A 23 -17.99 -123.04 -49.67
CA VAL A 23 -18.26 -122.44 -48.35
C VAL A 23 -17.27 -121.33 -48.03
N LEU A 24 -15.96 -121.55 -48.23
CA LEU A 24 -14.92 -120.54 -47.98
C LEU A 24 -15.11 -119.31 -48.87
N ILE A 25 -15.41 -119.50 -50.16
CA ILE A 25 -15.70 -118.39 -51.08
C ILE A 25 -16.94 -117.62 -50.62
N ALA A 26 -18.00 -118.32 -50.21
CA ALA A 26 -19.21 -117.67 -49.71
C ALA A 26 -18.96 -116.88 -48.41
N THR A 27 -18.21 -117.45 -47.47
CA THR A 27 -17.84 -116.80 -46.20
C THR A 27 -16.94 -115.60 -46.44
N LEU A 28 -15.90 -115.72 -47.27
CA LEU A 28 -15.00 -114.62 -47.61
C LEU A 28 -15.77 -113.50 -48.32
N ARG A 29 -16.65 -113.83 -49.26
CA ARG A 29 -17.50 -112.85 -49.95
C ARG A 29 -18.42 -112.12 -48.98
N ARG A 30 -19.01 -112.82 -48.02
CA ARG A 30 -19.86 -112.21 -46.96
C ARG A 30 -19.05 -111.30 -46.04
N GLN A 31 -17.87 -111.73 -45.60
CA GLN A 31 -16.98 -110.96 -44.72
C GLN A 31 -16.43 -109.70 -45.42
N THR A 32 -15.93 -109.85 -46.64
CA THR A 32 -15.42 -108.73 -47.45
C THR A 32 -16.52 -107.72 -47.77
N TYR A 33 -17.71 -108.19 -48.16
CA TYR A 33 -18.85 -107.30 -48.36
C TYR A 33 -19.21 -106.55 -47.08
N GLY A 34 -19.27 -107.25 -45.93
CA GLY A 34 -19.52 -106.63 -44.63
C GLY A 34 -18.45 -105.59 -44.25
N TYR A 35 -17.17 -105.90 -44.45
CA TYR A 35 -16.05 -104.98 -44.18
C TYR A 35 -16.07 -103.75 -45.09
N LEU A 36 -16.31 -103.94 -46.39
CA LEU A 36 -16.40 -102.84 -47.35
C LEU A 36 -17.63 -101.96 -47.08
N LEU A 37 -18.75 -102.56 -46.70
CA LEU A 37 -19.94 -101.82 -46.27
C LEU A 37 -19.64 -100.99 -45.02
N ALA A 38 -19.00 -101.56 -44.00
CA ALA A 38 -18.60 -100.85 -42.80
C ALA A 38 -17.60 -99.71 -43.09
N LYS A 39 -16.63 -99.94 -43.99
CA LYS A 39 -15.71 -98.90 -44.46
C LYS A 39 -16.46 -97.76 -45.15
N ARG A 40 -17.42 -98.08 -46.03
CA ARG A 40 -18.24 -97.09 -46.73
C ARG A 40 -19.11 -96.29 -45.76
N THR A 41 -19.80 -96.94 -44.83
CA THR A 41 -20.66 -96.25 -43.85
C THR A 41 -19.84 -95.36 -42.93
N ALA A 42 -18.66 -95.82 -42.48
CA ALA A 42 -17.75 -95.00 -41.69
C ALA A 42 -17.24 -93.77 -42.47
N ALA A 43 -16.91 -93.92 -43.76
CA ALA A 43 -16.51 -92.80 -44.60
C ALA A 43 -17.66 -91.80 -44.83
N GLN A 44 -18.88 -92.29 -45.07
CA GLN A 44 -20.08 -91.45 -45.21
C GLN A 44 -20.41 -90.72 -43.91
N ALA A 45 -20.30 -91.36 -42.75
CA ALA A 45 -20.51 -90.72 -41.45
C ALA A 45 -19.48 -89.60 -41.19
N ARG A 46 -18.22 -89.79 -41.62
CA ARG A 46 -17.18 -88.74 -41.54
C ARG A 46 -17.49 -87.56 -42.46
N LEU A 47 -17.96 -87.81 -43.68
CA LEU A 47 -18.44 -86.75 -44.57
C LEU A 47 -19.63 -86.01 -43.97
N ALA A 48 -20.65 -86.72 -43.49
CA ALA A 48 -21.82 -86.10 -42.85
C ALA A 48 -21.46 -85.26 -41.60
N ALA A 49 -20.47 -85.69 -40.82
CA ALA A 49 -19.97 -84.93 -39.67
C ALA A 49 -19.15 -83.69 -40.08
N ALA A 50 -18.47 -83.72 -41.23
CA ALA A 50 -17.78 -82.58 -41.82
C ALA A 50 -18.74 -81.62 -42.55
N GLU A 51 -19.85 -82.14 -43.08
CA GLU A 51 -20.97 -81.41 -43.70
C GLU A 51 -21.90 -80.75 -42.69
N ARG A 52 -21.48 -80.53 -41.43
CA ARG A 52 -22.21 -79.65 -40.49
C ARG A 52 -22.60 -78.38 -41.26
N PRO A 53 -23.90 -78.08 -41.41
CA PRO A 53 -24.35 -77.10 -42.39
C PRO A 53 -23.65 -75.78 -42.10
N LYS A 54 -22.95 -75.23 -43.11
CA LYS A 54 -22.15 -73.99 -42.98
C LYS A 54 -22.94 -72.87 -42.28
N GLY A 55 -24.26 -72.85 -42.44
CA GLY A 55 -25.17 -71.93 -41.75
C GLY A 55 -25.10 -71.96 -40.22
N VAL A 56 -24.89 -73.12 -39.57
CA VAL A 56 -24.79 -73.20 -38.10
C VAL A 56 -23.49 -72.58 -37.59
N LEU A 57 -22.38 -72.81 -38.28
CA LEU A 57 -21.09 -72.18 -37.92
C LEU A 57 -21.08 -70.68 -38.20
N ILE A 58 -21.70 -70.26 -39.31
CA ILE A 58 -21.89 -68.84 -39.62
C ILE A 58 -22.76 -68.20 -38.53
N ARG A 59 -23.89 -68.82 -38.17
CA ARG A 59 -24.79 -68.32 -37.14
C ARG A 59 -24.14 -68.26 -35.77
N TYR A 60 -23.34 -69.26 -35.40
CA TYR A 60 -22.58 -69.26 -34.15
C TYR A 60 -21.58 -68.10 -34.11
N ARG A 61 -20.87 -67.84 -35.22
CA ARG A 61 -19.94 -66.69 -35.32
C ARG A 61 -20.66 -65.34 -35.27
N GLU A 62 -21.82 -65.24 -35.90
CA GLU A 62 -22.69 -64.06 -35.80
C GLU A 62 -23.10 -63.81 -34.35
N LEU A 63 -23.63 -64.84 -33.67
CA LEU A 63 -24.05 -64.74 -32.27
C LEU A 63 -22.88 -64.38 -31.35
N LEU A 64 -21.68 -64.91 -31.57
CA LEU A 64 -20.49 -64.51 -30.81
C LEU A 64 -20.11 -63.05 -31.05
N ARG A 65 -20.20 -62.59 -32.30
CA ARG A 65 -19.90 -61.19 -32.64
C ARG A 65 -20.93 -60.25 -32.03
N ASP A 66 -22.19 -60.62 -32.06
CA ASP A 66 -23.29 -59.83 -31.49
C ASP A 66 -23.18 -59.82 -29.96
N ALA A 67 -22.96 -60.98 -29.32
CA ALA A 67 -22.69 -61.05 -27.88
C ALA A 67 -21.49 -60.18 -27.45
N ALA A 68 -20.39 -60.20 -28.21
CA ALA A 68 -19.23 -59.36 -27.92
C ALA A 68 -19.53 -57.85 -28.06
N ARG A 69 -20.39 -57.46 -29.01
CA ARG A 69 -20.84 -56.07 -29.18
C ARG A 69 -21.79 -55.64 -28.06
N ASP A 70 -22.68 -56.53 -27.66
CA ASP A 70 -23.64 -56.28 -26.59
C ASP A 70 -22.92 -56.13 -25.25
N GLU A 71 -21.93 -56.98 -24.97
CA GLU A 71 -21.08 -56.90 -23.77
C GLU A 71 -20.30 -55.57 -23.72
N ALA A 72 -19.72 -55.15 -24.86
CA ALA A 72 -19.01 -53.87 -24.95
C ALA A 72 -19.95 -52.68 -24.75
N THR A 73 -21.16 -52.75 -25.33
CA THR A 73 -22.21 -51.74 -25.14
C THR A 73 -22.66 -51.66 -23.69
N LEU A 74 -22.91 -52.81 -23.06
CA LEU A 74 -23.32 -52.91 -21.66
C LEU A 74 -22.28 -52.29 -20.74
N THR A 75 -21.01 -52.68 -20.90
CA THR A 75 -19.89 -52.15 -20.11
C THR A 75 -19.79 -50.63 -20.23
N ARG A 76 -19.97 -50.10 -21.45
CA ARG A 76 -19.96 -48.65 -21.70
C ARG A 76 -21.12 -47.95 -21.00
N LEU A 77 -22.34 -48.47 -21.14
CA LEU A 77 -23.53 -47.88 -20.51
C LEU A 77 -23.46 -47.93 -18.99
N GLU A 78 -22.92 -48.99 -18.41
CA GLU A 78 -22.69 -49.09 -16.96
C GLU A 78 -21.68 -48.03 -16.49
N THR A 79 -20.59 -47.83 -17.24
CA THR A 79 -19.58 -46.80 -16.94
C THR A 79 -20.18 -45.39 -17.03
N GLU A 80 -20.93 -45.10 -18.10
CA GLU A 80 -21.63 -43.81 -18.27
C GLU A 80 -22.66 -43.59 -17.16
N ARG A 81 -23.41 -44.62 -16.77
CA ARG A 81 -24.35 -44.55 -15.65
C ARG A 81 -23.65 -44.23 -14.34
N GLN A 82 -22.53 -44.88 -14.04
CA GLN A 82 -21.75 -44.61 -12.82
C GLN A 82 -21.22 -43.18 -12.80
N ALA A 83 -20.68 -42.69 -13.92
CA ALA A 83 -20.22 -41.32 -14.06
C ALA A 83 -21.35 -40.31 -13.82
N LEU A 84 -22.51 -40.51 -14.46
CA LEU A 84 -23.69 -39.65 -14.27
C LEU A 84 -24.23 -39.70 -12.83
N ALA A 85 -24.20 -40.86 -12.18
CA ALA A 85 -24.60 -40.98 -10.78
C ALA A 85 -23.65 -40.20 -9.85
N LEU A 86 -22.34 -40.21 -10.13
CA LEU A 86 -21.35 -39.40 -9.42
C LEU A 86 -21.56 -37.90 -9.69
N GLU A 87 -21.88 -37.49 -10.92
CA GLU A 87 -22.21 -36.10 -11.24
C GLU A 87 -23.49 -35.64 -10.54
N GLN A 88 -24.53 -36.48 -10.49
CA GLN A 88 -25.75 -36.19 -9.75
C GLN A 88 -25.48 -36.03 -8.25
N ALA A 89 -24.61 -36.85 -7.67
CA ALA A 89 -24.16 -36.70 -6.28
C ALA A 89 -23.35 -35.41 -6.08
N ARG A 90 -22.53 -35.00 -7.06
CA ARG A 90 -21.79 -33.72 -7.02
C ARG A 90 -22.67 -32.48 -7.20
N LYS A 91 -23.85 -32.60 -7.83
CA LYS A 91 -24.77 -31.47 -8.09
C LYS A 91 -25.47 -30.92 -6.85
N GLN A 92 -25.32 -31.54 -5.69
CA GLN A 92 -25.74 -30.90 -4.43
C GLN A 92 -24.75 -29.78 -4.14
N GLU A 93 -25.19 -28.53 -4.37
CA GLU A 93 -24.44 -27.32 -4.01
C GLU A 93 -24.02 -27.45 -2.53
N PRO A 94 -22.72 -27.67 -2.23
CA PRO A 94 -22.30 -28.03 -0.87
C PRO A 94 -22.28 -26.82 0.07
N TRP A 95 -22.70 -25.66 -0.42
CA TRP A 95 -22.83 -24.41 0.32
C TRP A 95 -24.28 -23.95 0.28
N GLU A 96 -24.93 -23.99 1.44
CA GLU A 96 -26.17 -23.25 1.61
C GLU A 96 -25.85 -21.81 2.00
N LEU A 97 -26.57 -20.85 1.42
CA LEU A 97 -26.38 -19.43 1.72
C LEU A 97 -26.89 -19.16 3.15
N ILE A 98 -25.99 -19.16 4.13
CA ILE A 98 -26.30 -18.94 5.55
C ILE A 98 -26.87 -17.54 5.79
N SER A 99 -26.46 -16.56 4.97
CA SER A 99 -26.90 -15.16 5.08
C SER A 99 -26.83 -14.41 3.76
N LYS A 100 -27.78 -13.48 3.53
CA LYS A 100 -27.72 -12.56 2.38
C LYS A 100 -26.48 -11.68 2.49
N PRO A 101 -25.63 -11.58 1.45
CA PRO A 101 -24.50 -10.66 1.48
C PRO A 101 -25.03 -9.23 1.63
N THR A 102 -24.64 -8.56 2.71
CA THR A 102 -24.99 -7.17 2.98
C THR A 102 -23.82 -6.27 2.63
N LEU A 103 -24.12 -5.10 2.04
CA LEU A 103 -23.15 -4.04 1.91
C LEU A 103 -23.00 -3.35 3.27
N LEU A 104 -21.76 -3.03 3.66
CA LEU A 104 -21.55 -2.21 4.84
C LEU A 104 -22.10 -0.80 4.58
N ASP A 105 -22.95 -0.31 5.48
CA ASP A 105 -23.47 1.06 5.44
C ASP A 105 -22.36 2.12 5.52
N ARG A 106 -21.18 1.74 6.05
CA ARG A 106 -20.03 2.63 6.22
C ARG A 106 -18.79 2.08 5.52
N PRO A 107 -18.06 2.92 4.76
CA PRO A 107 -16.83 2.51 4.13
C PRO A 107 -15.76 2.18 5.18
N VAL A 108 -15.06 1.08 4.98
CA VAL A 108 -13.93 0.64 5.85
C VAL A 108 -12.75 1.62 5.79
N ALA A 109 -12.57 2.29 4.64
CA ALA A 109 -11.57 3.32 4.42
C ALA A 109 -12.00 4.24 3.27
N PRO A 110 -11.50 5.50 3.21
CA PRO A 110 -10.67 6.20 4.18
C PRO A 110 -11.45 6.85 5.34
N LYS A 111 -10.85 6.89 6.54
CA LYS A 111 -11.43 7.54 7.74
C LYS A 111 -11.22 9.07 7.69
N LYS A 112 -12.11 9.78 6.98
CA LYS A 112 -12.02 11.23 6.71
C LYS A 112 -11.68 12.10 7.94
N GLY A 113 -12.33 11.85 9.08
CA GLY A 113 -12.08 12.61 10.31
C GLY A 113 -10.65 12.48 10.85
N ARG A 114 -10.07 11.28 10.78
CA ARG A 114 -8.68 11.06 11.23
C ARG A 114 -7.68 11.77 10.32
N ILE A 115 -7.93 11.75 9.02
CA ILE A 115 -7.06 12.42 8.02
C ILE A 115 -7.11 13.94 8.22
N MET A 116 -8.30 14.49 8.40
CA MET A 116 -8.48 15.93 8.64
C MET A 116 -7.81 16.39 9.94
N ALA A 117 -7.98 15.62 11.03
CA ALA A 117 -7.34 15.92 12.31
C ALA A 117 -5.80 15.89 12.21
N LEU A 118 -5.24 14.88 11.53
CA LEU A 118 -3.80 14.79 11.29
C LEU A 118 -3.28 15.92 10.42
N GLY A 119 -4.00 16.30 9.36
CA GLY A 119 -3.63 17.40 8.48
C GLY A 119 -3.61 18.74 9.23
N LEU A 120 -4.62 19.00 10.07
CA LEU A 120 -4.69 20.21 10.88
C LEU A 120 -3.54 20.28 11.88
N LEU A 121 -3.28 19.18 12.60
CA LEU A 121 -2.15 19.10 13.54
C LEU A 121 -0.81 19.33 12.85
N ALA A 122 -0.58 18.69 11.71
CA ALA A 122 0.65 18.86 10.94
C ALA A 122 0.82 20.31 10.45
N GLY A 123 -0.27 20.92 9.95
CA GLY A 123 -0.28 22.32 9.50
C GLY A 123 0.01 23.30 10.63
N LEU A 124 -0.55 23.09 11.82
CA LEU A 124 -0.32 23.94 12.98
C LEU A 124 1.14 23.86 13.44
N VAL A 125 1.70 22.65 13.55
CA VAL A 125 3.10 22.45 13.93
C VAL A 125 4.04 23.10 12.91
N ALA A 126 3.78 22.90 11.61
CA ALA A 126 4.58 23.52 10.55
C ALA A 126 4.46 25.05 10.56
N GLY A 127 3.26 25.60 10.78
CA GLY A 127 3.01 27.03 10.88
C GLY A 127 3.72 27.67 12.07
N CYS A 128 3.60 27.09 13.26
CA CYS A 128 4.34 27.54 14.45
C CYS A 128 5.86 27.45 14.24
N GLY A 129 6.34 26.36 13.64
CA GLY A 129 7.76 26.20 13.30
C GLY A 129 8.25 27.28 12.33
N ALA A 130 7.50 27.56 11.27
CA ALA A 130 7.84 28.59 10.30
C ALA A 130 7.83 29.99 10.92
N ALA A 131 6.84 30.30 11.77
CA ALA A 131 6.78 31.58 12.49
C ALA A 131 7.99 31.76 13.42
N LEU A 132 8.38 30.73 14.15
CA LEU A 132 9.53 30.79 15.06
C LEU A 132 10.86 30.97 14.32
N VAL A 133 11.01 30.34 13.15
CA VAL A 133 12.18 30.55 12.28
C VAL A 133 12.20 31.97 11.72
N ALA A 134 11.05 32.49 11.29
CA ALA A 134 10.93 33.86 10.80
C ALA A 134 11.29 34.88 11.90
N ASP A 135 10.80 34.66 13.12
CA ASP A 135 11.07 35.51 14.28
C ASP A 135 12.57 35.52 14.62
N ARG A 136 13.20 34.33 14.70
CA ARG A 136 14.65 34.20 14.92
C ARG A 136 15.50 34.87 13.84
N ARG A 137 15.06 34.86 12.58
CA ARG A 137 15.75 35.58 11.49
C ARG A 137 15.59 37.09 11.60
N SER A 138 14.46 37.58 12.13
CA SER A 138 14.24 39.01 12.31
C SER A 138 15.14 39.61 13.42
N GLY A 139 15.44 38.82 14.46
CA GLY A 139 16.34 39.21 15.54
C GLY A 139 15.91 40.48 16.30
N ARG A 140 14.63 40.86 16.21
CA ARG A 140 14.03 42.02 16.87
C ARG A 140 13.71 41.71 18.32
N VAL A 141 13.85 42.70 19.19
CA VAL A 141 13.55 42.56 20.61
C VAL A 141 12.16 43.11 20.91
N PHE A 142 11.24 42.23 21.31
CA PHE A 142 9.85 42.57 21.65
C PHE A 142 9.55 42.51 23.15
N SER A 143 10.47 42.00 23.97
CA SER A 143 10.33 41.91 25.42
C SER A 143 10.99 43.10 26.11
N GLU A 144 10.27 43.73 27.04
CA GLU A 144 10.77 44.80 27.89
C GLU A 144 11.93 44.32 28.79
N ASP A 145 11.78 43.12 29.37
CA ASP A 145 12.83 42.48 30.19
C ASP A 145 14.12 42.25 29.38
N GLU A 146 13.97 41.82 28.12
CA GLU A 146 15.11 41.59 27.23
C GLU A 146 15.81 42.92 26.87
N LEU A 147 15.06 44.00 26.64
CA LEU A 147 15.64 45.33 26.44
C LEU A 147 16.38 45.82 27.69
N GLN A 148 15.81 45.61 28.87
CA GLN A 148 16.40 46.04 30.13
C GLN A 148 17.73 45.31 30.44
N GLN A 149 17.88 44.06 29.98
CA GLN A 149 19.13 43.31 30.10
C GLN A 149 20.19 43.74 29.07
N LEU A 150 19.78 44.16 27.88
CA LEU A 150 20.68 44.50 26.78
C LEU A 150 21.15 45.96 26.83
N LEU A 151 20.33 46.88 27.32
CA LEU A 151 20.63 48.31 27.40
C LEU A 151 21.36 48.67 28.71
N PRO A 152 22.46 49.43 28.64
CA PRO A 152 23.11 49.96 29.83
C PRO A 152 22.33 51.16 30.40
N GLY A 153 21.78 51.02 31.61
CA GLY A 153 21.13 52.10 32.37
C GLY A 153 19.73 51.75 32.89
N PRO A 154 19.20 52.53 33.84
CA PRO A 154 17.85 52.34 34.36
C PRO A 154 16.79 52.77 33.32
N LEU A 155 15.65 52.08 33.33
CA LEU A 155 14.45 52.53 32.62
C LEU A 155 13.89 53.76 33.36
N LEU A 156 13.83 54.91 32.69
CA LEU A 156 13.42 56.17 33.31
C LEU A 156 11.90 56.39 33.20
N ALA A 157 11.31 56.10 32.04
CA ALA A 157 9.87 56.14 31.84
C ALA A 157 9.45 55.35 30.60
N GLN A 158 8.18 54.92 30.62
CA GLN A 158 7.48 54.34 29.47
C GLN A 158 6.52 55.39 28.93
N LEU A 159 6.90 56.02 27.84
CA LEU A 159 6.17 57.14 27.26
C LEU A 159 5.21 56.63 26.19
N ASP A 160 3.93 56.88 26.39
CA ASP A 160 2.95 56.81 25.32
C ASP A 160 2.93 58.15 24.57
N PRO A 161 3.21 58.18 23.25
CA PRO A 161 3.18 59.40 22.47
C PRO A 161 1.81 60.11 22.44
N GLN A 162 0.72 59.44 22.87
CA GLN A 162 -0.64 60.00 22.94
C GLN A 162 -1.08 60.40 24.35
N ALA A 163 -0.40 59.94 25.40
CA ALA A 163 -0.78 60.20 26.78
C ALA A 163 -0.38 61.61 27.24
N PRO A 164 -1.08 62.19 28.25
CA PRO A 164 -0.79 63.52 28.74
C PRO A 164 0.62 63.63 29.34
N SER A 165 1.24 64.80 29.14
CA SER A 165 2.65 65.17 29.40
C SER A 165 3.10 65.19 30.87
N GLY A 166 2.35 64.52 31.77
CA GLY A 166 2.65 64.45 33.20
C GLY A 166 3.95 63.73 33.49
N GLU A 167 4.18 62.56 32.88
CA GLU A 167 5.41 61.77 33.08
C GLU A 167 6.65 62.48 32.53
N LEU A 168 6.52 63.14 31.37
CA LEU A 168 7.56 64.01 30.81
C LEU A 168 7.92 65.16 31.76
N SER A 169 6.93 65.73 32.46
CA SER A 169 7.16 66.83 33.39
C SER A 169 7.89 66.39 34.66
N LEU A 170 7.68 65.14 35.09
CA LEU A 170 8.41 64.53 36.19
C LEU A 170 9.85 64.19 35.76
N LEU A 171 10.05 63.70 34.54
CA LEU A 171 11.39 63.49 33.98
C LEU A 171 12.18 64.80 33.87
N ALA A 172 11.55 65.84 33.33
CA ALA A 172 12.16 67.17 33.16
C ALA A 172 12.56 67.80 34.50
N ARG A 173 11.75 67.63 35.55
CA ARG A 173 12.00 68.17 36.89
C ARG A 173 12.84 67.26 37.80
N GLY A 174 13.01 65.99 37.43
CA GLY A 174 13.74 64.99 38.20
C GLY A 174 15.09 64.68 37.58
N ALA A 175 15.13 63.66 36.72
CA ALA A 175 16.35 63.11 36.14
C ALA A 175 17.11 64.09 35.21
N LEU A 176 16.43 65.12 34.70
CA LEU A 176 16.99 66.12 33.78
C LEU A 176 17.09 67.52 34.39
N ALA A 177 16.84 67.69 35.68
CA ALA A 177 16.84 69.00 36.33
C ALA A 177 18.23 69.66 36.29
N GLY A 178 18.31 70.88 35.76
CA GLY A 178 19.55 71.66 35.67
C GLY A 178 20.43 71.36 34.45
N SER A 179 19.96 70.56 33.50
CA SER A 179 20.71 70.21 32.28
C SER A 179 20.70 71.33 31.25
N HIS A 180 21.86 71.69 30.70
CA HIS A 180 21.96 72.66 29.60
C HIS A 180 21.95 71.99 28.24
N ARG A 181 22.53 70.79 28.11
CA ARG A 181 22.58 70.04 26.85
C ARG A 181 22.20 68.59 27.05
N VAL A 182 21.15 68.15 26.36
CA VAL A 182 20.64 66.77 26.47
C VAL A 182 20.66 66.11 25.09
N ALA A 183 21.34 64.97 24.99
CA ALA A 183 21.38 64.17 23.78
C ALA A 183 20.34 63.04 23.85
N LEU A 184 19.51 62.95 22.82
CA LEU A 184 18.53 61.89 22.61
C LEU A 184 19.05 60.99 21.48
N VAL A 185 19.43 59.76 21.81
CA VAL A 185 19.98 58.81 20.86
C VAL A 185 18.91 57.75 20.54
N PRO A 186 18.30 57.78 19.35
CA PRO A 186 17.32 56.78 18.96
C PRO A 186 18.00 55.45 18.61
N VAL A 187 17.50 54.36 19.17
CA VAL A 187 18.01 53.00 18.98
C VAL A 187 16.95 52.15 18.30
N GLY A 188 17.22 51.72 17.07
CA GLY A 188 16.25 51.01 16.22
C GLY A 188 15.17 51.91 15.58
N LEU A 189 15.14 53.19 15.94
CA LEU A 189 14.21 54.18 15.41
C LEU A 189 14.94 55.16 14.48
N ALA A 190 14.26 55.61 13.43
CA ALA A 190 14.77 56.72 12.64
C ALA A 190 14.73 58.01 13.47
N PRO A 191 15.77 58.86 13.43
CA PRO A 191 15.80 60.13 14.17
C PRO A 191 14.67 61.09 13.76
N LYS A 192 14.11 60.91 12.55
CA LYS A 192 12.98 61.68 12.03
C LYS A 192 11.63 60.97 12.20
N ALA A 193 11.54 59.90 12.98
CA ALA A 193 10.28 59.21 13.21
C ALA A 193 9.26 60.18 13.88
N PRO A 194 7.97 60.11 13.51
CA PRO A 194 6.96 61.04 14.01
C PRO A 194 6.81 60.96 15.54
N ALA A 195 6.97 59.78 16.13
CA ALA A 195 6.98 59.60 17.58
C ALA A 195 8.14 60.35 18.25
N VAL A 196 9.35 60.26 17.68
CA VAL A 196 10.55 60.94 18.20
C VAL A 196 10.42 62.46 18.08
N GLN A 197 9.87 62.95 16.96
CA GLN A 197 9.65 64.39 16.76
C GLN A 197 8.60 64.97 17.72
N ARG A 198 7.52 64.25 17.98
CA ARG A 198 6.51 64.67 18.98
C ARG A 198 7.12 64.78 20.36
N LEU A 199 7.88 63.78 20.78
CA LEU A 199 8.58 63.80 22.07
C LEU A 199 9.59 64.95 22.15
N LEU A 200 10.34 65.19 21.08
CA LEU A 200 11.26 66.31 21.02
C LEU A 200 10.51 67.64 21.22
N SER A 201 9.37 67.83 20.56
CA SER A 201 8.56 69.05 20.71
C SER A 201 7.95 69.20 22.13
N GLN A 202 7.52 68.10 22.75
CA GLN A 202 6.99 68.09 24.11
C GLN A 202 8.09 68.37 25.15
N LEU A 203 9.28 67.81 24.96
CA LEU A 203 10.44 68.07 25.81
C LEU A 203 10.93 69.51 25.66
N GLN A 204 11.00 70.04 24.43
CA GLN A 204 11.33 71.45 24.18
C GLN A 204 10.36 72.40 24.89
N HIS A 205 9.06 72.09 24.87
CA HIS A 205 8.06 72.91 25.57
C HIS A 205 8.25 72.89 27.09
N GLN A 206 8.72 71.78 27.66
CA GLN A 206 8.92 71.65 29.11
C GLN A 206 10.31 72.07 29.61
N LEU A 207 11.29 72.15 28.71
CA LEU A 207 12.68 72.56 28.99
C LEU A 207 13.09 73.71 28.04
N PRO A 208 12.57 74.93 28.22
CA PRO A 208 12.85 76.06 27.32
C PRO A 208 14.31 76.55 27.33
N HIS A 209 15.11 76.13 28.32
CA HIS A 209 16.51 76.55 28.50
C HIS A 209 17.55 75.46 28.19
N THR A 210 17.13 74.32 27.61
CA THR A 210 17.99 73.16 27.35
C THR A 210 18.12 72.92 25.85
N GLU A 211 19.35 72.80 25.35
CA GLU A 211 19.63 72.39 23.98
C GLU A 211 19.41 70.88 23.82
N LEU A 212 18.42 70.51 23.02
CA LEU A 212 18.08 69.11 22.74
C LEU A 212 18.68 68.68 21.40
N HIS A 213 19.60 67.72 21.44
CA HIS A 213 20.23 67.14 20.26
C HIS A 213 19.70 65.72 20.01
N CYS A 214 18.84 65.54 18.99
CA CYS A 214 18.44 64.21 18.51
C CYS A 214 19.37 63.75 17.38
N SER A 215 20.28 62.82 17.66
CA SER A 215 21.13 62.23 16.63
C SER A 215 21.46 60.77 16.95
N ALA A 216 21.56 59.95 15.91
CA ALA A 216 22.13 58.61 16.01
C ALA A 216 23.67 58.63 16.12
N ASP A 217 24.29 59.79 15.90
CA ASP A 217 25.73 59.97 16.01
C ASP A 217 26.16 60.16 17.47
N LEU A 218 26.80 59.12 18.02
CA LEU A 218 27.27 59.07 19.40
C LEU A 218 28.42 60.05 19.67
N VAL A 219 29.17 60.47 18.64
CA VAL A 219 30.29 61.40 18.79
C VAL A 219 29.78 62.80 19.15
N GLY A 220 28.71 63.26 18.48
CA GLY A 220 28.05 64.53 18.82
C GLY A 220 27.34 64.49 20.18
N ALA A 221 26.79 63.32 20.56
CA ALA A 221 26.19 63.11 21.87
C ALA A 221 27.20 63.15 23.03
N ALA A 222 28.49 62.90 22.75
CA ALA A 222 29.56 62.93 23.75
C ALA A 222 29.77 64.31 24.39
N GLY A 223 29.33 65.40 23.76
CA GLY A 223 29.48 66.77 24.29
C GLY A 223 28.35 67.24 25.21
N CYS A 224 27.33 66.41 25.45
CA CYS A 224 26.14 66.77 26.23
C CYS A 224 26.28 66.36 27.71
N ASP A 225 25.52 67.03 28.59
CA ASP A 225 25.51 66.79 30.04
C ASP A 225 24.82 65.47 30.38
N HIS A 226 23.71 65.19 29.69
CA HIS A 226 22.94 63.96 29.82
C HIS A 226 22.73 63.28 28.47
N GLN A 227 22.85 61.96 28.47
CA GLN A 227 22.56 61.10 27.32
C GLN A 227 21.39 60.19 27.67
N LEU A 228 20.38 60.21 26.81
CA LEU A 228 19.17 59.41 26.93
C LEU A 228 19.02 58.54 25.69
N LEU A 229 18.84 57.24 25.89
CA LEU A 229 18.52 56.33 24.80
C LEU A 229 17.01 56.27 24.60
N ILE A 230 16.54 56.35 23.36
CA ILE A 230 15.12 56.20 23.03
C ILE A 230 14.95 54.94 22.20
N THR A 231 14.06 54.04 22.62
CA THR A 231 13.75 52.82 21.85
C THR A 231 12.26 52.50 21.91
N SER A 232 11.78 51.67 20.99
CA SER A 232 10.42 51.10 21.04
C SER A 232 10.46 49.59 20.84
N LEU A 233 9.45 48.89 21.37
CA LEU A 233 9.34 47.44 21.22
C LEU A 233 9.30 47.03 19.74
N GLY A 234 10.16 46.08 19.37
CA GLY A 234 10.26 45.54 18.01
C GLY A 234 11.07 46.38 17.02
N SER A 235 11.54 47.58 17.40
CA SER A 235 12.30 48.46 16.50
C SER A 235 13.79 48.13 16.44
N ALA A 236 14.39 47.80 17.59
CA ALA A 236 15.81 47.49 17.71
C ALA A 236 16.09 45.99 17.51
N THR A 237 17.17 45.67 16.77
CA THR A 237 17.67 44.30 16.66
C THR A 237 18.72 44.01 17.74
N ARG A 238 18.84 42.74 18.13
CA ARG A 238 19.88 42.26 19.08
C ARG A 238 21.29 42.65 18.64
N SER A 239 21.58 42.59 17.33
CA SER A 239 22.87 42.99 16.78
C SER A 239 23.11 44.50 16.88
N GLN A 240 22.08 45.33 16.66
CA GLN A 240 22.18 46.78 16.84
C GLN A 240 22.44 47.15 18.30
N LEU A 241 21.72 46.52 19.24
CA LEU A 241 21.91 46.75 20.68
C LEU A 241 23.31 46.34 21.14
N ALA A 242 23.82 45.20 20.66
CA ALA A 242 25.18 44.75 20.96
C ALA A 242 26.24 45.74 20.44
N SER A 243 26.11 46.20 19.19
CA SER A 243 27.01 47.20 18.62
C SER A 243 26.94 48.54 19.36
N LEU A 244 25.74 48.99 19.73
CA LEU A 244 25.53 50.22 20.48
C LEU A 244 26.18 50.14 21.86
N ARG A 245 26.03 49.01 22.58
CA ARG A 245 26.70 48.79 23.86
C ARG A 245 28.22 48.87 23.73
N GLN A 246 28.78 48.29 22.66
CA GLN A 246 30.22 48.39 22.40
C GLN A 246 30.64 49.84 22.13
N GLN A 247 29.88 50.58 21.34
CA GLN A 247 30.15 52.00 21.05
C GLN A 247 30.07 52.87 22.31
N LEU A 248 29.08 52.64 23.17
CA LEU A 248 28.93 53.35 24.45
C LEU A 248 30.07 53.02 25.43
N ASN A 249 30.51 51.76 25.47
CA ASN A 249 31.69 51.37 26.26
C ASN A 249 32.96 52.09 25.77
N LEU A 250 33.12 52.27 24.45
CA LEU A 250 34.24 53.03 23.88
C LEU A 250 34.16 54.52 24.20
N GLN A 251 32.95 55.07 24.28
CA GLN A 251 32.73 56.47 24.66
C GLN A 251 33.05 56.76 26.13
N GLY A 252 32.91 55.76 27.01
CA GLY A 252 33.32 55.85 28.41
C GLY A 252 32.49 56.81 29.29
N ARG A 253 31.30 57.24 28.83
CA ARG A 253 30.39 58.08 29.60
C ARG A 253 29.19 57.27 30.13
N PRO A 254 28.77 57.48 31.39
CA PRO A 254 27.57 56.84 31.91
C PRO A 254 26.31 57.45 31.28
N ILE A 255 25.43 56.59 30.82
CA ILE A 255 24.12 56.98 30.30
C ILE A 255 23.18 57.24 31.48
N THR A 256 22.40 58.31 31.42
CA THR A 256 21.47 58.68 32.51
C THR A 256 20.31 57.69 32.61
N GLY A 257 19.87 57.17 31.47
CA GLY A 257 18.94 56.06 31.36
C GLY A 257 18.32 56.00 29.97
N TRP A 258 17.30 55.16 29.84
CA TRP A 258 16.60 54.97 28.58
C TRP A 258 15.10 55.16 28.72
N LEU A 259 14.47 55.56 27.61
CA LEU A 259 13.05 55.83 27.48
C LEU A 259 12.45 54.80 26.52
N LEU A 260 11.40 54.12 26.98
CA LEU A 260 10.64 53.20 26.16
C LEU A 260 9.45 53.94 25.55
N LEU A 261 9.34 53.92 24.23
CA LEU A 261 8.16 54.43 23.53
C LEU A 261 7.19 53.30 23.30
N ALA A 262 5.94 53.52 23.72
CA ALA A 262 4.86 52.60 23.41
C ALA A 262 4.80 52.36 21.90
N HIS A 263 4.69 51.09 21.51
CA HIS A 263 4.70 50.67 20.12
C HIS A 263 3.50 51.29 19.39
N GLN A 264 3.77 52.14 18.41
CA GLN A 264 2.76 52.55 17.44
C GLN A 264 2.68 51.45 16.38
N PRO A 265 1.55 50.74 16.24
CA PRO A 265 1.40 49.78 15.15
C PRO A 265 1.59 50.51 13.82
N PRO A 266 2.24 49.88 12.82
CA PRO A 266 2.30 50.45 11.48
C PRO A 266 0.87 50.70 10.99
N ALA A 267 0.64 51.89 10.41
CA ALA A 267 -0.67 52.34 9.93
C ALA A 267 -1.27 51.45 8.81
N ASP A 268 -0.57 50.40 8.39
CA ASP A 268 -0.94 49.51 7.28
C ASP A 268 -1.73 48.27 7.71
N ALA A 269 -2.03 48.10 9.00
CA ALA A 269 -2.77 46.93 9.53
C ALA A 269 -4.29 47.16 9.73
N ALA A 270 -4.84 48.26 9.21
CA ALA A 270 -6.25 48.63 9.35
C ALA A 270 -7.04 48.59 8.01
N ALA A 271 -6.70 47.67 7.11
CA ALA A 271 -7.46 47.40 5.90
C ALA A 271 -7.75 45.90 5.76
#